data_AF-A0A967T1Z7-F1
#
_entry.id   AF-A0A967T1Z7-F1
#
_cell.length_a   1.000
_cell.length_b   1.000
_cell.length_c   1.000
_cell.angle_alpha   90.00
_cell.angle_beta   90.00
_cell.angle_gamma   90.00
#
_symmetry.space_group_name_H-M   'P 1'
#
loop_
_entity.id
_entity.type
_entity.pdbx_description
1 polymer ?
#
loop_
_entity_poly.entity_id
_entity_poly.type
_entity_poly.pdbx_seq_one_letter_code
_entity_poly.pdbx_strand_id
1 'polypeptide(L)'
;MAIVPDAAKSFNVNELGLQKLELEGNNPISPTINGAEETGSLLAAYEEINGSRQKLLEFNMPEGSGFSYVPAPMIKAGVGLIKDTEVMLRYTPKTKIGDFGNFNLFGVGAKHGINQWLPGGKMLPVNLSVMFGYTNMEVGSDLDLAADDVIQDPNNTENPYNASKWEGQTVEMNTDSWTIN
;
A
#
# COMPACT_ATOMS: atom_id res chain seq x y z
N MET A 1 15.54 1.68 -9.67
CA MET A 1 15.13 2.27 -8.38
C MET A 1 14.20 3.42 -8.70
N ALA A 2 13.03 3.47 -8.06
CA ALA A 2 12.12 4.60 -8.18
C ALA A 2 12.20 5.43 -6.90
N ILE A 3 12.28 6.75 -7.03
CA ILE A 3 12.26 7.70 -5.91
C ILE A 3 10.80 8.04 -5.62
N VAL A 4 10.40 8.00 -4.36
CA VAL A 4 9.05 8.38 -3.93
C VAL A 4 8.98 9.91 -3.81
N PRO A 5 8.00 10.57 -4.47
CA PRO A 5 7.80 12.01 -4.32
C PRO A 5 7.53 12.41 -2.88
N ASP A 6 7.98 13.60 -2.46
CA ASP A 6 7.82 14.04 -1.06
C ASP A 6 6.36 14.09 -0.61
N ALA A 7 5.44 14.50 -1.49
CA ALA A 7 4.00 14.52 -1.21
C ALA A 7 3.40 13.14 -0.91
N ALA A 8 4.07 12.04 -1.31
CA ALA A 8 3.60 10.68 -1.08
C ALA A 8 4.31 10.02 0.12
N LYS A 9 5.17 10.74 0.84
CA LYS A 9 5.92 10.20 1.99
C LYS A 9 5.12 10.24 3.30
N SER A 10 4.09 11.07 3.38
CA SER A 10 3.22 11.21 4.55
C SER A 10 1.77 11.42 4.14
N PHE A 11 0.85 11.23 5.07
CA PHE A 11 -0.57 11.49 4.88
C PHE A 11 -1.18 12.13 6.13
N ASN A 12 -2.28 12.84 5.93
CA ASN A 12 -3.05 13.47 6.99
C ASN A 12 -4.17 12.52 7.45
N VAL A 13 -4.15 12.08 8.71
CA VAL A 13 -5.15 11.13 9.23
C VAL A 13 -6.57 11.69 9.22
N ASN A 14 -6.73 13.01 9.29
CA ASN A 14 -8.05 13.66 9.25
C ASN A 14 -8.73 13.50 7.88
N GLU A 15 -7.96 13.24 6.82
CA GLU A 15 -8.47 13.07 5.45
C GLU A 15 -8.93 11.62 5.18
N LEU A 16 -8.67 10.69 6.09
CA LEU A 16 -9.02 9.27 5.92
C LEU A 16 -10.51 8.97 6.17
N GLY A 17 -11.28 9.93 6.70
CA GLY A 17 -12.71 9.73 6.96
C GLY A 17 -13.00 8.64 8.00
N LEU A 18 -12.12 8.47 8.99
CA LEU A 18 -12.26 7.48 10.05
C LEU A 18 -13.55 7.73 10.85
N GLN A 19 -14.36 6.69 11.06
CA GLN A 19 -15.64 6.79 11.78
C GLN A 19 -15.54 6.44 13.26
N LYS A 20 -14.59 5.58 13.63
CA LYS A 20 -14.44 5.02 14.99
C LYS A 20 -13.14 5.43 15.67
N LEU A 21 -12.20 5.97 14.90
CA LEU A 21 -10.89 6.38 15.35
C LEU A 21 -10.81 7.88 15.20
N GLU A 22 -10.30 8.52 16.24
CA GLU A 22 -10.13 9.95 16.33
C GLU A 22 -8.66 10.27 16.61
N LEU A 23 -8.19 11.40 16.09
CA LEU A 23 -6.84 11.87 16.38
C LEU A 23 -6.76 12.30 17.85
N GLU A 24 -5.88 11.65 18.60
CA GLU A 24 -5.56 11.98 19.99
C GLU A 24 -4.24 12.77 19.98
N GLY A 25 -4.29 14.08 20.18
CA GLY A 25 -3.13 14.97 20.16
C GLY A 25 -3.11 15.99 19.01
N ASN A 26 -1.94 16.57 18.74
CA ASN A 26 -1.80 17.75 17.87
C ASN A 26 -1.17 17.47 16.50
N ASN A 27 -0.61 16.27 16.27
CA ASN A 27 0.06 15.95 15.00
C ASN A 27 -0.81 15.02 14.13
N PRO A 28 -1.50 15.56 13.12
CA PRO A 28 -2.32 14.77 12.21
C PRO A 28 -1.52 14.11 11.08
N ILE A 29 -0.21 14.37 10.99
CA ILE A 29 0.64 13.87 9.90
C ILE A 29 1.31 12.58 10.35
N SER A 30 1.02 11.51 9.60
CA SER A 30 1.63 10.20 9.79
C SER A 30 2.51 9.84 8.58
N PRO A 31 3.66 9.18 8.78
CA PRO A 31 4.47 8.72 7.66
C PRO A 31 3.79 7.56 6.93
N THR A 32 4.08 7.44 5.64
CA THR A 32 3.80 6.21 4.86
C THR A 32 4.93 5.20 5.06
N ILE A 33 4.79 4.00 4.50
CA ILE A 33 5.88 3.01 4.45
C ILE A 33 7.20 3.57 3.87
N ASN A 34 7.14 4.54 2.95
CA ASN A 34 8.33 5.20 2.38
C ASN A 34 8.64 6.57 3.01
N GLY A 35 8.00 6.88 4.13
CA GLY A 35 8.19 8.09 4.92
C GLY A 35 9.38 8.02 5.87
N ALA A 36 9.49 9.03 6.71
CA ALA A 36 10.50 9.09 7.76
C ALA A 36 10.26 7.99 8.81
N GLU A 37 11.35 7.51 9.40
CA GLU A 37 11.35 6.61 10.56
C GLU A 37 11.04 7.41 11.83
N GLU A 38 9.79 7.87 11.91
CA GLU A 38 9.26 8.65 13.01
C GLU A 38 7.90 8.07 13.42
N THR A 39 7.60 8.06 14.72
CA THR A 39 6.30 7.62 15.24
C THR A 39 5.17 8.42 14.62
N GLY A 40 4.17 7.72 14.07
CA GLY A 40 3.02 8.33 13.42
C GLY A 40 2.03 8.98 14.39
N SER A 41 0.93 9.50 13.85
CA SER A 41 -0.14 10.11 14.64
C SER A 41 -0.72 9.14 15.67
N LEU A 42 -1.01 9.64 16.88
CA LEU A 42 -1.72 8.88 17.91
C LEU A 42 -3.23 8.92 17.62
N LEU A 43 -3.85 7.74 17.54
CA LEU A 43 -5.28 7.57 17.33
C LEU A 43 -5.91 6.90 18.54
N ALA A 44 -7.15 7.26 18.86
CA ALA A 44 -7.93 6.64 19.92
C ALA A 44 -9.36 6.33 19.47
N ALA A 45 -9.96 5.30 20.07
CA ALA A 45 -11.38 5.00 19.93
C ALA A 45 -12.13 5.36 21.21
N TYR A 46 -13.34 5.89 21.07
CA TYR A 46 -14.21 6.25 22.18
C TYR A 46 -15.58 5.60 22.07
N GLU A 47 -16.21 5.37 23.22
CA GLU A 47 -17.60 4.94 23.31
C GLU A 47 -18.33 5.74 24.39
N GLU A 48 -19.63 5.94 24.20
CA GLU A 48 -20.49 6.58 25.18
C GLU A 48 -21.09 5.52 26.10
N ILE A 49 -20.64 5.50 27.35
CA ILE A 49 -21.11 4.55 28.37
C ILE A 49 -21.77 5.35 29.49
N ASN A 50 -23.05 5.07 29.75
CA ASN A 50 -23.84 5.76 30.79
C ASN A 50 -23.80 7.30 30.66
N GLY A 51 -23.80 7.82 29.43
CA GLY A 51 -23.73 9.26 29.15
C GLY A 51 -22.35 9.88 29.38
N SER A 52 -21.33 9.08 29.65
CA SER A 52 -19.93 9.51 29.74
C SER A 52 -19.11 8.94 28.59
N ARG A 53 -18.36 9.81 27.91
CA ARG A 53 -17.44 9.40 26.85
C ARG A 53 -16.20 8.76 27.47
N GLN A 54 -15.94 7.50 27.16
CA GLN A 54 -14.79 6.74 27.67
C GLN A 54 -13.86 6.34 26.52
N LYS A 55 -12.55 6.38 26.77
CA LYS A 55 -11.52 5.96 25.82
C LYS A 55 -11.37 4.44 25.90
N LEU A 56 -11.58 3.75 24.78
CA LEU A 56 -11.52 2.29 24.70
C LEU A 56 -10.11 1.79 24.42
N LEU A 57 -9.40 2.46 23.52
CA LEU A 57 -8.04 2.11 23.13
C LEU A 57 -7.35 3.34 22.55
N GLU A 58 -6.02 3.33 22.59
CA GLU A 58 -5.17 4.26 21.88
C GLU A 58 -3.95 3.54 21.28
N PHE A 59 -3.47 4.00 20.14
CA PHE A 59 -2.27 3.47 19.50
C PHE A 59 -1.64 4.51 18.57
N ASN A 60 -0.32 4.42 18.40
CA ASN A 60 0.38 5.22 17.42
C ASN A 60 0.31 4.55 16.05
N MET A 61 0.09 5.36 15.01
CA MET A 61 0.24 4.90 13.64
C MET A 61 1.70 4.46 13.38
N PRO A 62 1.91 3.45 12.52
CA PRO A 62 3.25 2.91 12.26
C PRO A 62 4.24 3.96 11.76
N GLU A 63 5.52 3.73 12.07
CA GLU A 63 6.62 4.53 11.54
C GLU A 63 6.81 4.26 10.04
N GLY A 64 7.51 5.15 9.34
CA GLY A 64 7.98 4.88 7.99
C GLY A 64 9.30 4.10 7.99
N SER A 65 9.69 3.54 6.85
CA SER A 65 10.92 2.74 6.77
C SER A 65 12.22 3.55 6.69
N GLY A 66 12.14 4.88 6.62
CA GLY A 66 13.29 5.74 6.32
C GLY A 66 13.81 5.63 4.87
N PHE A 67 13.34 4.62 4.10
CA PHE A 67 13.71 4.42 2.71
C PHE A 67 12.75 5.17 1.77
N SER A 68 13.22 6.31 1.24
CA SER A 68 12.52 7.09 0.20
C SER A 68 12.58 6.46 -1.21
N TYR A 69 12.98 5.20 -1.34
CA TYR A 69 13.05 4.47 -2.60
C TYR A 69 12.51 3.06 -2.44
N VAL A 70 11.89 2.54 -3.50
CA VAL A 70 11.39 1.17 -3.53
C VAL A 70 12.39 0.29 -4.30
N PRO A 71 13.11 -0.62 -3.63
CA PRO A 71 13.94 -1.62 -4.30
C PRO A 71 13.05 -2.71 -4.91
N ALA A 72 12.71 -2.57 -6.18
CA ALA A 72 11.92 -3.56 -6.93
C ALA A 72 12.79 -4.22 -8.03
N PRO A 73 13.54 -5.28 -7.73
CA PRO A 73 14.17 -6.08 -8.78
C PRO A 73 13.07 -6.68 -9.65
N MET A 74 13.04 -6.32 -10.93
CA MET A 74 11.97 -6.71 -11.84
C MET A 74 12.55 -7.42 -13.05
N ILE A 75 12.12 -8.65 -13.27
CA ILE A 75 12.37 -9.40 -14.49
C ILE A 75 11.29 -9.01 -15.49
N LYS A 76 11.69 -8.69 -16.72
CA LYS A 76 10.79 -8.36 -17.83
C LYS A 76 11.15 -9.24 -19.03
N ALA A 77 10.15 -9.86 -19.62
CA ALA A 77 10.30 -10.63 -20.85
C ALA A 77 9.20 -10.23 -21.83
N GLY A 78 9.54 -10.16 -23.12
CA GLY A 78 8.61 -9.80 -24.18
C GLY A 78 8.84 -10.68 -25.40
N VAL A 79 7.75 -11.03 -26.08
CA VAL A 79 7.78 -11.78 -27.35
C VAL A 79 7.06 -10.96 -28.41
N GLY A 80 7.80 -10.60 -29.46
CA GLY A 80 7.25 -10.00 -30.66
C GLY A 80 6.45 -11.01 -31.48
N LEU A 81 5.24 -10.62 -31.86
CA LEU A 81 4.29 -11.36 -32.67
C LEU A 81 4.12 -10.69 -34.04
N ILE A 82 3.29 -11.30 -34.88
CA ILE A 82 2.94 -10.75 -36.19
C ILE A 82 2.26 -9.37 -36.06
N LYS A 83 2.34 -8.58 -37.14
CA LYS A 83 1.68 -7.28 -37.26
C LYS A 83 2.08 -6.28 -36.18
N ASP A 84 3.36 -6.24 -35.82
CA ASP A 84 3.91 -5.28 -34.86
C ASP A 84 3.21 -5.35 -33.49
N THR A 85 2.88 -6.57 -33.07
CA THR A 85 2.26 -6.85 -31.76
C THR A 85 3.32 -7.45 -30.85
N GLU A 86 3.29 -7.13 -29.56
CA GLU A 86 4.21 -7.67 -28.58
C GLU A 86 3.42 -8.04 -27.31
N VAL A 87 3.68 -9.23 -26.78
CA VAL A 87 3.17 -9.64 -25.46
C VAL A 87 4.31 -9.59 -24.47
N MET A 88 4.03 -9.04 -23.30
CA MET A 88 5.02 -8.77 -22.25
C MET A 88 4.59 -9.38 -20.93
N LEU A 89 5.56 -9.84 -20.16
CA LEU A 89 5.42 -10.29 -18.78
C LEU A 89 6.44 -9.57 -17.91
N ARG A 90 6.01 -9.15 -16.72
CA ARG A 90 6.86 -8.56 -15.69
C ARG A 90 6.62 -9.25 -14.36
N TYR A 91 7.70 -9.50 -13.62
CA TYR A 91 7.64 -10.19 -12.34
C TYR A 91 8.71 -9.64 -11.39
N THR A 92 8.32 -9.37 -10.15
CA THR A 92 9.23 -9.12 -9.04
C THR A 92 9.02 -10.23 -8.01
N PRO A 93 10.06 -11.02 -7.70
CA PRO A 93 9.97 -12.04 -6.67
C PRO A 93 9.71 -11.41 -5.31
N LYS A 94 9.11 -12.20 -4.41
CA LYS A 94 8.89 -11.79 -3.01
C LYS A 94 10.21 -11.34 -2.39
N THR A 95 10.30 -10.04 -2.10
CA THR A 95 11.49 -9.38 -1.58
C THR A 95 11.16 -8.75 -0.24
N LYS A 96 12.05 -8.90 0.75
CA LYS A 96 11.89 -8.27 2.06
C LYS A 96 12.29 -6.79 1.97
N ILE A 97 11.45 -5.91 2.52
CA ILE A 97 11.73 -4.47 2.66
C ILE A 97 12.08 -4.21 4.12
N GLY A 98 13.37 -4.38 4.48
CA GLY A 98 13.82 -4.23 5.86
C GLY A 98 12.97 -5.06 6.85
N ASP A 99 12.57 -4.43 7.95
CA ASP A 99 11.69 -5.00 8.97
C ASP A 99 10.19 -4.77 8.69
N PHE A 100 9.85 -4.04 7.62
CA PHE A 100 8.46 -3.69 7.24
C PHE A 100 7.70 -4.82 6.56
N GLY A 101 8.38 -5.90 6.15
CA GLY A 101 7.73 -7.07 5.58
C GLY A 101 8.08 -7.29 4.11
N ASN A 102 7.10 -7.70 3.30
CA ASN A 102 7.33 -8.33 2.00
C ASN A 102 6.64 -7.59 0.86
N PHE A 103 7.31 -7.55 -0.30
CA PHE A 103 6.81 -6.98 -1.54
C PHE A 103 6.91 -7.98 -2.68
N ASN A 104 5.84 -8.13 -3.48
CA ASN A 104 5.89 -8.88 -4.73
C ASN A 104 5.00 -8.23 -5.81
N LEU A 105 5.28 -8.53 -7.08
CA LEU A 105 4.55 -7.97 -8.22
C LEU A 105 4.49 -8.95 -9.38
N PHE A 106 3.33 -9.07 -9.99
CA PHE A 106 3.13 -9.76 -11.27
C PHE A 106 2.39 -8.86 -12.25
N GLY A 107 2.78 -8.89 -13.52
CA GLY A 107 2.08 -8.14 -14.55
C GLY A 107 2.23 -8.74 -15.93
N VAL A 108 1.22 -8.47 -16.75
CA VAL A 108 1.16 -8.85 -18.16
C VAL A 108 0.77 -7.63 -18.99
N GLY A 109 1.20 -7.58 -20.23
CA GLY A 109 0.84 -6.49 -21.13
C GLY A 109 0.87 -6.90 -22.58
N ALA A 110 0.20 -6.11 -23.40
CA ALA A 110 0.20 -6.22 -24.84
C ALA A 110 0.46 -4.84 -25.44
N LYS A 111 1.32 -4.78 -26.45
CA LYS A 111 1.62 -3.57 -27.20
C LYS A 111 1.33 -3.85 -28.67
N HIS A 112 0.72 -2.88 -29.36
CA HIS A 112 0.40 -3.00 -30.78
C HIS A 112 0.79 -1.71 -31.52
N GLY A 113 1.58 -1.87 -32.58
CA GLY A 113 1.93 -0.80 -33.50
C GLY A 113 0.74 -0.36 -34.34
N ILE A 114 0.44 0.94 -34.29
CA ILE A 114 -0.71 1.51 -35.01
C ILE A 114 -0.32 2.16 -36.35
N ASN A 115 0.98 2.28 -36.65
CA ASN A 115 1.48 2.84 -37.93
C ASN A 115 0.88 2.16 -39.17
N GLN A 116 0.62 0.86 -39.09
CA GLN A 116 0.03 0.10 -40.21
C GLN A 116 -1.41 0.50 -40.54
N TRP A 117 -2.13 1.12 -39.61
CA TRP A 117 -3.53 1.54 -39.75
C TRP A 117 -3.67 3.01 -40.15
N LEU A 118 -2.58 3.78 -40.13
CA LEU A 118 -2.59 5.20 -40.49
C LEU A 118 -2.32 5.41 -41.98
N PRO A 119 -3.03 6.32 -42.67
CA PRO A 119 -2.74 6.68 -44.05
C PRO A 119 -1.31 7.23 -44.16
N GLY A 120 -0.45 6.59 -44.97
CA GLY A 120 0.96 6.97 -45.07
C GLY A 120 1.81 6.60 -43.84
N GLY A 121 1.30 5.80 -42.90
CA GLY A 121 1.97 5.51 -41.63
C GLY A 121 3.32 4.80 -41.75
N LYS A 122 3.59 4.10 -42.87
CA LYS A 122 4.92 3.54 -43.18
C LYS A 122 5.98 4.59 -43.54
N MET A 123 5.56 5.81 -43.88
CA MET A 123 6.44 6.92 -44.24
C MET A 123 6.72 7.85 -43.05
N LEU A 124 6.05 7.64 -41.91
CA LEU A 124 6.28 8.42 -40.71
C LEU A 124 7.67 8.14 -40.14
N PRO A 125 8.43 9.17 -39.72
CA PRO A 125 9.75 9.00 -39.11
C PRO A 125 9.68 8.50 -37.64
N VAL A 126 8.50 8.14 -37.15
CA VAL A 126 8.23 7.74 -35.76
C VAL A 126 7.35 6.49 -35.71
N ASN A 127 7.54 5.64 -34.69
CA ASN A 127 6.70 4.48 -34.42
C ASN A 127 5.68 4.82 -33.33
N LEU A 128 4.41 4.80 -33.70
CA LEU A 128 3.27 4.95 -32.82
C LEU A 128 2.74 3.56 -32.45
N SER A 129 2.53 3.35 -31.16
CA SER A 129 1.99 2.12 -30.62
C SER A 129 1.07 2.42 -29.46
N VAL A 130 0.05 1.59 -29.26
CA VAL A 130 -0.76 1.58 -28.05
C VAL A 130 -0.34 0.38 -27.22
N MET A 131 -0.24 0.56 -25.91
CA MET A 131 0.08 -0.49 -24.95
C MET A 131 -1.00 -0.57 -23.88
N PHE A 132 -1.42 -1.80 -23.61
CA PHE A 132 -2.28 -2.14 -22.48
C PHE A 132 -1.50 -3.02 -21.50
N GLY A 133 -1.67 -2.78 -20.21
CA GLY A 133 -1.01 -3.55 -19.16
C GLY A 133 -1.92 -3.79 -17.97
N TYR A 134 -1.77 -4.94 -17.36
CA TYR A 134 -2.35 -5.30 -16.08
C TYR A 134 -1.23 -5.61 -15.10
N THR A 135 -1.38 -5.21 -13.85
CA THR A 135 -0.43 -5.51 -12.79
C THR A 135 -1.13 -5.70 -11.46
N ASN A 136 -0.76 -6.79 -10.81
CA ASN A 136 -1.10 -7.08 -9.45
C ASN A 136 0.15 -6.89 -8.58
N MET A 137 -0.03 -6.23 -7.45
CA MET A 137 1.01 -5.90 -6.50
C MET A 137 0.53 -6.23 -5.09
N GLU A 138 1.37 -6.94 -4.34
CA GLU A 138 1.08 -7.35 -2.98
C GLU A 138 2.18 -6.83 -2.04
N VAL A 139 1.74 -6.22 -0.94
CA VAL A 139 2.59 -5.72 0.14
C VAL A 139 2.06 -6.24 1.46
N GLY A 140 2.89 -6.92 2.22
CA GLY A 140 2.52 -7.43 3.56
C GLY A 140 3.45 -6.88 4.62
N SER A 141 2.89 -6.43 5.74
CA SER A 141 3.62 -6.03 6.96
C SER A 141 3.12 -6.83 8.14
N ASP A 142 4.02 -7.21 9.04
CA ASP A 142 3.64 -7.76 10.33
C ASP A 142 3.17 -6.60 11.22
N LEU A 143 2.19 -6.86 12.08
CA LEU A 143 1.61 -5.92 13.01
C LEU A 143 1.62 -6.55 14.41
N ASP A 144 2.10 -5.82 15.40
CA ASP A 144 2.08 -6.25 16.80
C ASP A 144 1.26 -5.24 17.61
N LEU A 145 -0.03 -5.56 17.80
CA LEU A 145 -0.91 -4.80 18.67
C LEU A 145 -1.03 -5.54 20.01
N ALA A 146 -0.40 -5.00 21.05
CA ALA A 146 -0.70 -5.40 22.41
C ALA A 146 -2.14 -4.99 22.74
N ALA A 147 -3.01 -5.98 22.98
CA ALA A 147 -4.38 -5.72 23.42
C ALA A 147 -4.38 -5.35 24.90
N ASP A 148 -4.09 -4.08 25.22
CA ASP A 148 -4.44 -3.53 26.53
C ASP A 148 -5.94 -3.20 26.52
N ASP A 149 -6.69 -4.05 27.22
CA ASP A 149 -8.13 -4.03 27.53
C ASP A 149 -9.03 -3.23 26.60
N VAL A 150 -9.43 -3.85 25.48
CA VAL A 150 -10.64 -3.45 24.76
C VAL A 150 -11.82 -3.65 25.70
N ILE A 151 -12.31 -2.56 26.30
CA ILE A 151 -13.48 -2.58 27.19
C ILE A 151 -14.71 -2.97 26.37
N GLN A 152 -15.14 -4.23 26.46
CA GLN A 152 -16.38 -4.73 25.84
C GLN A 152 -17.58 -4.63 26.77
N ASP A 153 -17.34 -4.47 28.08
CA ASP A 153 -18.35 -4.28 29.12
C ASP A 153 -17.79 -3.35 30.20
N PRO A 154 -18.44 -2.20 30.51
CA PRO A 154 -18.00 -1.32 31.60
C PRO A 154 -18.04 -1.95 32.99
N ASN A 155 -18.66 -3.12 33.15
CA ASN A 155 -18.65 -3.91 34.39
C ASN A 155 -17.71 -5.12 34.33
N ASN A 156 -17.10 -5.40 33.18
CA ASN A 156 -16.15 -6.49 32.98
C ASN A 156 -15.03 -6.03 32.03
N THR A 157 -14.04 -5.35 32.63
CA THR A 157 -12.90 -4.73 31.93
C THR A 157 -11.78 -5.72 31.60
N GLU A 158 -11.92 -6.99 31.95
CA GLU A 158 -10.89 -7.98 31.66
C GLU A 158 -11.04 -8.52 30.24
N ASN A 159 -9.99 -8.36 29.42
CA ASN A 159 -9.87 -9.08 28.17
C ASN A 159 -9.91 -10.60 28.45
N PRO A 160 -10.96 -11.34 28.05
CA PRO A 160 -11.07 -12.77 28.34
C PRO A 160 -10.10 -13.60 27.48
N TYR A 161 -9.38 -12.96 26.56
CA TYR A 161 -8.43 -13.60 25.66
C TYR A 161 -7.00 -13.41 26.15
N ASN A 162 -6.24 -14.50 26.13
CA ASN A 162 -4.80 -14.46 26.40
C ASN A 162 -4.10 -13.53 25.40
N ALA A 163 -3.08 -12.79 25.85
CA ALA A 163 -2.23 -11.94 25.02
C ALA A 163 -1.71 -12.65 23.77
N SER A 164 -1.43 -13.96 23.86
CA SER A 164 -0.99 -14.78 22.71
C SER A 164 -2.01 -14.90 21.57
N LYS A 165 -3.28 -14.57 21.80
CA LYS A 165 -4.31 -14.52 20.74
C LYS A 165 -4.05 -13.39 19.73
N TRP A 166 -3.33 -12.36 20.17
CA TRP A 166 -3.06 -11.16 19.38
C TRP A 166 -1.68 -11.20 18.72
N GLU A 167 -0.90 -12.27 18.94
CA GLU A 167 0.38 -12.50 18.25
C GLU A 167 0.17 -12.86 16.78
N GLY A 168 1.08 -12.37 15.92
CA GLY A 168 1.11 -12.75 14.49
C GLY A 168 0.06 -12.05 13.63
N GLN A 169 -0.39 -10.85 14.02
CA GLN A 169 -1.24 -10.04 13.15
C GLN A 169 -0.43 -9.56 11.94
N THR A 170 -1.06 -9.51 10.78
CA THR A 170 -0.45 -9.02 9.54
C THR A 170 -1.42 -8.11 8.82
N VAL A 171 -0.89 -7.09 8.16
CA VAL A 171 -1.62 -6.23 7.22
C VAL A 171 -1.14 -6.56 5.82
N GLU A 172 -2.06 -7.04 4.99
CA GLU A 172 -1.80 -7.33 3.58
C GLU A 172 -2.58 -6.37 2.68
N MET A 173 -1.86 -5.69 1.80
CA MET A 173 -2.38 -4.79 0.80
C MET A 173 -2.20 -5.42 -0.57
N ASN A 174 -3.31 -5.78 -1.21
CA ASN A 174 -3.34 -6.25 -2.60
C ASN A 174 -3.89 -5.12 -3.50
N THR A 175 -3.13 -4.77 -4.54
CA THR A 175 -3.45 -3.68 -5.46
C THR A 175 -3.45 -4.15 -6.90
N ASP A 176 -4.56 -3.93 -7.59
CA ASP A 176 -4.70 -4.13 -9.02
C ASP A 176 -4.59 -2.81 -9.80
N SER A 177 -3.82 -2.81 -10.88
CA SER A 177 -3.62 -1.64 -11.73
C SER A 177 -3.73 -1.99 -13.21
N TRP A 178 -4.49 -1.16 -13.94
CA TRP A 178 -4.58 -1.18 -15.39
C TRP A 178 -3.86 0.05 -15.95
N THR A 179 -3.02 -0.16 -16.96
CA THR A 179 -2.26 0.91 -17.62
C THR A 179 -2.54 0.92 -19.11
N ILE A 180 -2.77 2.12 -19.65
CA ILE A 180 -2.91 2.37 -21.08
C ILE A 180 -1.90 3.46 -21.46
N ASN A 181 -1.02 3.18 -22.42
CA ASN A 181 -0.04 4.14 -22.96
C ASN A 181 -0.12 4.21 -24.49
#